data_AF-A0A9D4L5G9-F1
#
_entry.id   AF-A0A9D4L5G9-F1
#
_cell.length_a   1.000
_cell.length_b   1.000
_cell.length_c   1.000
_cell.angle_alpha   90.00
_cell.angle_beta   90.00
_cell.angle_gamma   90.00
#
_symmetry.space_group_name_H-M   'P 1'
#
loop_
_entity.id
_entity.type
_entity.pdbx_description
1 polymer ?
#
loop_
_entity_poly.entity_id
_entity_poly.type
_entity_poly.pdbx_seq_one_letter_code
_entity_poly.pdbx_strand_id
1 'polypeptide(L)'
;MYGKDVMETLQQKHTSEYFELFRDFERLKRDFNYPLKRVIIKPPVALNDLYQEKNGKHIKDHLSSVPNYGNTVKWRGRDKMEIDPIVVENFFTQALDKATEHMKSLFAQPALQDVKTLIMVGGFSESGLLQTIIKQSFPDKQIIVPCDQGLAILKGAVIFGHDPSVMTERRSRYTYGVSTSKPFNADSHPQLKKTTDDEGKEYCSDCFDVHVTAGQEVALGSSNVVRSYSPFNKNQTKLGFSFYASTDKNPSYVTDPNCILIGHHSVDINSSGDDRSVSVNMIFGDTELRVEAIENATQKPSKCTLNFLG
;
A
#
# COMPACT_ATOMS: atom_id res chain seq x y z
N MET A 1 -9.95 28.83 1.87
CA MET A 1 -10.99 29.78 1.43
C MET A 1 -12.29 29.60 2.22
N TYR A 2 -13.02 28.49 2.05
CA TYR A 2 -14.32 28.29 2.70
C TYR A 2 -14.25 27.75 4.15
N GLY A 3 -13.14 27.13 4.54
CA GLY A 3 -12.95 26.56 5.88
C GLY A 3 -13.45 25.12 5.98
N LYS A 4 -12.89 24.35 6.92
CA LYS A 4 -13.16 22.92 7.08
C LYS A 4 -14.63 22.63 7.43
N ASP A 5 -15.16 23.35 8.42
CA ASP A 5 -16.53 23.16 8.93
C ASP A 5 -17.63 23.41 7.87
N VAL A 6 -17.44 24.43 7.01
CA VAL A 6 -18.37 24.69 5.89
C VAL A 6 -18.33 23.55 4.87
N MET A 7 -17.14 23.05 4.52
CA MET A 7 -16.98 21.95 3.56
C MET A 7 -17.54 20.63 4.08
N GLU A 8 -17.34 20.32 5.38
CA GLU A 8 -17.91 19.14 6.02
C GLU A 8 -19.44 19.22 6.06
N THR A 9 -19.99 20.41 6.34
CA THR A 9 -21.45 20.62 6.31
C THR A 9 -22.02 20.47 4.89
N LEU A 10 -21.33 20.99 3.86
CA LEU A 10 -21.71 20.80 2.47
C LEU A 10 -21.73 19.30 2.11
N GLN A 11 -20.71 18.55 2.53
CA GLN A 11 -20.62 17.11 2.27
C GLN A 11 -21.81 16.35 2.88
N GLN A 12 -22.22 16.70 4.10
CA GLN A 12 -23.29 16.02 4.83
C GLN A 12 -24.69 16.42 4.36
N LYS A 13 -24.93 17.71 4.08
CA LYS A 13 -26.27 18.24 3.80
C LYS A 13 -26.57 18.42 2.30
N HIS A 14 -25.53 18.64 1.49
CA HIS A 14 -25.62 18.93 0.05
C HIS A 14 -24.64 18.05 -0.73
N THR A 15 -24.71 16.74 -0.48
CA THR A 15 -23.75 15.76 -0.99
C THR A 15 -23.58 15.81 -2.51
N SER A 16 -24.67 16.02 -3.27
CA SER A 16 -24.60 16.17 -4.73
C SER A 16 -23.75 17.37 -5.15
N GLU A 17 -23.97 18.54 -4.55
CA GLU A 17 -23.22 19.77 -4.87
C GLU A 17 -21.74 19.65 -4.46
N TYR A 18 -21.46 18.97 -3.34
CA TYR A 18 -20.10 18.62 -2.93
C TYR A 18 -19.41 17.77 -4.00
N PHE A 19 -20.06 16.69 -4.46
CA PHE A 19 -19.49 15.82 -5.49
C PHE A 19 -19.25 16.55 -6.82
N GLU A 20 -20.19 17.41 -7.25
CA GLU A 20 -20.02 18.20 -8.47
C GLU A 20 -18.86 19.18 -8.37
N LEU A 21 -18.72 19.89 -7.25
CA LEU A 21 -17.59 20.79 -7.00
C LEU A 21 -16.25 20.05 -7.10
N PHE A 22 -16.13 18.87 -6.48
CA PHE A 22 -14.90 18.10 -6.50
C PHE A 22 -14.62 17.47 -7.87
N ARG A 23 -15.65 17.05 -8.60
CA ARG A 23 -15.51 16.57 -9.98
C ARG A 23 -14.98 17.67 -10.90
N ASP A 24 -15.54 18.88 -10.78
CA ASP A 24 -15.09 20.03 -11.57
C ASP A 24 -13.66 20.44 -11.21
N PHE A 25 -13.32 20.43 -9.91
CA PHE A 25 -11.95 20.67 -9.46
C PHE A 25 -10.98 19.61 -9.98
N GLU A 26 -11.38 18.33 -9.96
CA GLU A 26 -10.54 17.24 -10.44
C GLU A 26 -10.26 17.39 -11.94
N ARG A 27 -11.26 17.77 -12.73
CA ARG A 27 -11.09 18.08 -14.16
C ARG A 27 -10.12 19.24 -14.36
N LEU A 28 -10.32 20.35 -13.65
CA LEU A 28 -9.45 21.52 -13.76
C LEU A 28 -8.00 21.21 -13.40
N LYS A 29 -7.78 20.38 -12.38
CA LYS A 29 -6.46 19.92 -11.95
C LYS A 29 -5.66 19.27 -13.08
N ARG A 30 -6.33 18.53 -13.97
CA ARG A 30 -5.71 17.86 -15.13
C ARG A 30 -5.33 18.86 -16.23
N ASP A 31 -6.09 19.96 -16.36
CA ASP A 31 -5.91 20.97 -17.41
C ASP A 31 -4.91 22.09 -17.04
N PHE A 32 -4.33 22.06 -15.83
CA PHE A 32 -3.36 23.07 -15.40
C PHE A 32 -2.03 22.92 -16.15
N ASN A 33 -1.85 23.75 -17.16
CA ASN A 33 -0.64 23.85 -17.96
C ASN A 33 0.27 24.99 -17.47
N TYR A 34 1.58 24.82 -17.59
CA TYR A 34 2.56 25.86 -17.29
C TYR A 34 2.90 26.68 -18.56
N PRO A 35 2.98 28.02 -18.49
CA PRO A 35 2.68 28.86 -17.33
C PRO A 35 1.18 28.85 -17.00
N LEU A 36 0.87 28.85 -15.70
CA LEU A 36 -0.51 28.82 -15.20
C LEU A 36 -1.29 30.03 -15.70
N LYS A 37 -2.57 29.81 -16.01
CA LYS A 37 -3.52 30.84 -16.40
C LYS A 37 -4.55 31.05 -15.30
N ARG A 38 -5.26 32.18 -15.35
CA ARG A 38 -6.42 32.42 -14.48
C ARG A 38 -7.46 31.32 -14.68
N VAL A 39 -8.00 30.81 -13.58
CA VAL A 39 -9.01 29.74 -13.59
C VAL A 39 -10.34 30.32 -13.17
N ILE A 40 -11.42 29.93 -13.84
CA ILE A 40 -12.77 30.31 -13.47
C ILE A 40 -13.47 29.08 -12.92
N ILE A 41 -13.93 29.17 -11.67
CA ILE A 41 -14.79 28.17 -11.05
C ILE A 41 -16.18 28.75 -10.80
N LYS A 42 -17.18 27.87 -10.71
CA LYS A 42 -18.53 28.22 -10.26
C LYS A 42 -18.81 27.50 -8.95
N PRO A 43 -18.59 28.14 -7.79
CA PRO A 43 -18.92 27.54 -6.51
C PRO A 43 -20.43 27.24 -6.44
N PRO A 44 -20.85 26.09 -5.90
CA PRO A 44 -22.26 25.79 -5.70
C PRO A 44 -22.95 26.87 -4.86
N VAL A 45 -24.24 27.09 -5.13
CA VAL A 45 -25.01 28.12 -4.41
C VAL A 45 -25.08 27.76 -2.92
N ALA A 46 -25.35 26.50 -2.58
CA ALA A 46 -25.40 26.07 -1.18
C ALA A 46 -24.07 26.25 -0.45
N LEU A 47 -22.92 26.14 -1.15
CA LEU A 47 -21.62 26.40 -0.53
C LEU A 47 -21.47 27.86 -0.09
N ASN A 48 -21.94 28.80 -0.91
CA ASN A 48 -21.89 30.22 -0.57
C ASN A 48 -22.90 30.57 0.54
N ASP A 49 -24.10 29.97 0.49
CA ASP A 49 -25.15 30.16 1.50
C ASP A 49 -24.70 29.62 2.87
N LEU A 50 -24.18 28.39 2.91
CA LEU A 50 -23.63 27.79 4.14
C LEU A 50 -22.49 28.61 4.72
N TYR A 51 -21.64 29.20 3.88
CA TYR A 51 -20.59 30.09 4.34
C TYR A 51 -21.20 31.33 5.02
N GLN A 52 -22.21 31.94 4.41
CA GLN A 52 -22.89 33.11 4.96
C GLN A 52 -23.62 32.80 6.27
N GLU A 53 -24.34 31.68 6.33
CA GLU A 53 -25.05 31.24 7.54
C GLU A 53 -24.10 31.05 8.73
N LYS A 54 -22.93 30.43 8.50
CA LYS A 54 -21.96 30.14 9.56
C LYS A 54 -21.09 31.32 9.96
N ASN A 55 -20.77 32.22 9.01
CA ASN A 55 -19.80 33.30 9.24
C ASN A 55 -20.42 34.70 9.32
N GLY A 56 -21.72 34.83 9.07
CA GLY A 56 -22.46 36.10 9.14
C GLY A 56 -22.10 37.13 8.05
N LYS A 57 -21.34 36.73 7.02
CA LYS A 57 -20.91 37.60 5.91
C LYS A 57 -20.77 36.81 4.61
N HIS A 58 -20.93 37.48 3.47
CA HIS A 58 -20.72 36.84 2.18
C HIS A 58 -19.23 36.49 1.97
N ILE A 59 -18.97 35.33 1.37
CA ILE A 59 -17.61 34.87 1.04
C ILE A 59 -16.87 35.88 0.17
N LYS A 60 -17.57 36.60 -0.72
CA LYS A 60 -17.01 37.65 -1.57
C LYS A 60 -16.37 38.78 -0.75
N ASP A 61 -17.06 39.23 0.29
CA ASP A 61 -16.57 40.31 1.16
C ASP A 61 -15.40 39.81 2.01
N HIS A 62 -15.51 38.57 2.51
CA HIS A 62 -14.41 37.94 3.24
C HIS A 62 -13.13 37.85 2.41
N LEU A 63 -13.19 37.24 1.21
CA LEU A 63 -12.01 37.07 0.35
C LEU A 63 -11.40 38.42 -0.05
N SER A 64 -12.23 39.45 -0.21
CA SER A 64 -11.76 40.83 -0.48
C SER A 64 -10.98 41.42 0.71
N SER A 65 -11.31 41.02 1.95
CA SER A 65 -10.63 41.47 3.16
C SER A 65 -9.40 40.64 3.55
N VAL A 66 -9.24 39.42 3.02
CA VAL A 66 -8.13 38.53 3.40
C VAL A 66 -6.86 38.94 2.64
N PRO A 67 -5.74 39.19 3.36
CA PRO A 67 -4.43 39.39 2.72
C PRO A 67 -4.11 38.22 1.78
N ASN A 68 -3.54 38.53 0.61
CA ASN A 68 -3.27 37.59 -0.49
C ASN A 68 -4.46 37.20 -1.37
N TYR A 69 -5.72 37.26 -0.92
CA TYR A 69 -6.90 36.91 -1.75
C TYR A 69 -7.59 38.11 -2.40
N GLY A 70 -7.57 39.30 -1.78
CA GLY A 70 -8.34 40.45 -2.29
C GLY A 70 -7.98 40.88 -3.72
N ASN A 71 -6.73 40.69 -4.15
CA ASN A 71 -6.27 41.02 -5.50
C ASN A 71 -6.20 39.80 -6.45
N THR A 72 -6.23 38.57 -5.91
CA THR A 72 -5.97 37.33 -6.64
C THR A 72 -7.22 36.47 -6.83
N VAL A 73 -8.29 36.71 -6.07
CA VAL A 73 -9.56 36.02 -6.21
C VAL A 73 -10.66 37.05 -6.42
N LYS A 74 -11.25 37.05 -7.61
CA LYS A 74 -12.25 38.05 -8.01
C LYS A 74 -13.54 37.39 -8.43
N TRP A 75 -14.66 37.98 -8.03
CA TRP A 75 -15.97 37.56 -8.50
C TRP A 75 -16.28 38.21 -9.85
N ARG A 76 -16.64 37.39 -10.84
CA ARG A 76 -17.10 37.79 -12.16
C ARG A 76 -18.61 37.55 -12.24
N GLY A 77 -19.40 38.62 -12.25
CA GLY A 77 -20.86 38.50 -12.21
C GLY A 77 -21.36 37.96 -10.86
N ARG A 78 -22.43 37.14 -10.89
CA ARG A 78 -23.11 36.64 -9.69
C ARG A 78 -22.54 35.32 -9.14
N ASP A 79 -22.04 34.44 -10.00
CA ASP A 79 -21.77 33.04 -9.65
C ASP A 79 -20.36 32.54 -10.02
N LYS A 80 -19.55 33.33 -10.73
CA LYS A 80 -18.21 32.91 -11.17
C LYS A 80 -17.12 33.52 -10.32
N MET A 81 -16.17 32.69 -9.91
CA MET A 81 -14.97 33.08 -9.19
C MET A 81 -13.75 32.88 -10.09
N GLU A 82 -13.05 33.97 -10.39
CA GLU A 82 -11.79 33.99 -11.11
C GLU A 82 -10.64 33.94 -10.10
N ILE A 83 -9.76 32.96 -10.27
CA ILE A 83 -8.64 32.67 -9.38
C ILE A 83 -7.34 32.89 -10.15
N ASP A 84 -6.45 33.70 -9.59
CA ASP A 84 -5.14 34.01 -10.14
C ASP A 84 -4.20 32.80 -10.09
N PRO A 85 -3.30 32.64 -11.08
CA PRO A 85 -2.29 31.58 -11.11
C PRO A 85 -1.59 31.30 -9.78
N ILE A 86 -1.20 32.35 -9.04
CA ILE A 86 -0.48 32.18 -7.77
C ILE A 86 -1.30 31.44 -6.71
N VAL A 87 -2.61 31.62 -6.72
CA VAL A 87 -3.51 30.94 -5.78
C VAL A 87 -3.74 29.49 -6.21
N VAL A 88 -3.85 29.25 -7.53
CA VAL A 88 -3.97 27.89 -8.08
C VAL A 88 -2.72 27.08 -7.75
N GLU A 89 -1.53 27.66 -7.92
CA GLU A 89 -0.25 27.02 -7.56
C GLU A 89 -0.20 26.65 -6.08
N ASN A 90 -0.58 27.59 -5.21
CA ASN A 90 -0.63 27.39 -3.76
C ASN A 90 -1.58 26.26 -3.32
N PHE A 91 -2.59 25.89 -4.11
CA PHE A 91 -3.43 24.73 -3.79
C PHE A 91 -2.65 23.41 -3.83
N PHE A 92 -1.59 23.33 -4.64
CA PHE A 92 -0.84 22.11 -4.87
C PHE A 92 0.55 22.13 -4.25
N THR A 93 1.12 23.30 -3.94
CA THR A 93 2.49 23.45 -3.39
C THR A 93 2.79 22.42 -2.30
N GLN A 94 1.97 22.35 -1.24
CA GLN A 94 2.22 21.40 -0.16
C GLN A 94 2.22 19.92 -0.61
N ALA A 95 1.31 19.57 -1.52
CA ALA A 95 1.23 18.20 -2.03
C ALA A 95 2.41 17.86 -2.94
N LEU A 96 2.83 18.81 -3.78
CA LEU A 96 3.95 18.68 -4.71
C LEU A 96 5.30 18.65 -3.98
N ASP A 97 5.47 19.48 -2.95
CA ASP A 97 6.65 19.50 -2.10
C ASP A 97 6.84 18.15 -1.41
N LYS A 98 5.79 17.65 -0.75
CA LYS A 98 5.81 16.34 -0.07
C LYS A 98 6.08 15.19 -1.05
N ALA A 99 5.48 15.22 -2.24
CA ALA A 99 5.74 14.21 -3.26
C ALA A 99 7.22 14.25 -3.71
N THR A 100 7.76 15.44 -3.91
CA THR A 100 9.15 15.65 -4.34
C THR A 100 10.14 15.23 -3.25
N GLU A 101 9.88 15.59 -1.99
CA GLU A 101 10.66 15.14 -0.83
C GLU A 101 10.67 13.63 -0.69
N HIS A 102 9.52 12.99 -0.87
CA HIS A 102 9.41 11.54 -0.85
C HIS A 102 10.21 10.89 -1.99
N MET A 103 10.12 11.41 -3.21
CA MET A 103 10.92 10.92 -4.34
C MET A 103 12.43 11.07 -4.07
N LYS A 104 12.87 12.20 -3.49
CA LYS A 104 14.27 12.40 -3.07
C LYS A 104 14.72 11.35 -2.06
N SER A 105 13.88 11.02 -1.07
CA SER A 105 14.23 9.99 -0.08
C SER A 105 14.26 8.58 -0.68
N LEU A 106 13.45 8.30 -1.70
CA LEU A 106 13.53 7.05 -2.46
C LEU A 106 14.85 6.95 -3.24
N PHE A 107 15.26 8.00 -3.96
CA PHE A 107 16.50 7.99 -4.75
C PHE A 107 17.77 8.01 -3.89
N ALA A 108 17.68 8.36 -2.61
CA ALA A 108 18.78 8.22 -1.66
C ALA A 108 19.03 6.76 -1.23
N GLN A 109 18.10 5.84 -1.51
CA GLN A 109 18.26 4.43 -1.17
C GLN A 109 19.22 3.77 -2.18
N PRO A 110 20.20 2.95 -1.74
CA PRO A 110 21.16 2.30 -2.64
C PRO A 110 20.49 1.49 -3.76
N ALA A 111 19.31 0.90 -3.50
CA ALA A 111 18.58 0.10 -4.48
C ALA A 111 17.94 0.93 -5.62
N LEU A 112 17.83 2.26 -5.47
CA LEU A 112 17.13 3.15 -6.41
C LEU A 112 18.02 4.32 -6.89
N GLN A 113 19.28 4.35 -6.46
CA GLN A 113 20.21 5.45 -6.78
C GLN A 113 20.49 5.56 -8.29
N ASP A 114 20.54 4.42 -8.99
CA ASP A 114 20.86 4.33 -10.42
C ASP A 114 19.63 4.48 -11.35
N VAL A 115 18.46 4.80 -10.80
CA VAL A 115 17.26 5.04 -11.62
C VAL A 115 17.52 6.23 -12.55
N LYS A 116 17.33 6.02 -13.86
CA LYS A 116 17.53 7.06 -14.89
C LYS A 116 16.22 7.59 -15.46
N THR A 117 15.15 6.82 -15.39
CA THR A 117 13.89 7.10 -16.08
C THR A 117 12.73 7.08 -15.11
N LEU A 118 11.87 8.08 -15.19
CA LEU A 118 10.65 8.21 -14.41
C LEU A 118 9.45 8.19 -15.35
N ILE A 119 8.51 7.28 -15.12
CA ILE A 119 7.28 7.18 -15.91
C ILE A 119 6.13 7.75 -15.08
N MET A 120 5.51 8.82 -15.56
CA MET A 120 4.40 9.49 -14.86
C MET A 120 3.07 8.97 -15.39
N VAL A 121 2.33 8.25 -14.54
CA VAL A 121 1.01 7.66 -14.86
C VAL A 121 -0.08 8.18 -13.91
N GLY A 122 -1.34 7.93 -14.25
CA GLY A 122 -2.50 8.39 -13.49
C GLY A 122 -3.00 9.78 -13.92
N GLY A 123 -4.25 10.10 -13.55
CA GLY A 123 -4.93 11.30 -14.04
C GLY A 123 -4.24 12.61 -13.63
N PHE A 124 -3.62 12.71 -12.45
CA PHE A 124 -2.94 13.95 -12.06
C PHE A 124 -1.66 14.21 -12.85
N SER A 125 -1.02 13.17 -13.39
CA SER A 125 0.14 13.34 -14.27
C SER A 125 -0.22 14.18 -15.50
N GLU A 126 -1.51 14.33 -15.87
CA GLU A 126 -1.96 15.10 -17.05
C GLU A 126 -1.69 16.59 -16.85
N SER A 127 -1.58 17.01 -15.58
CA SER A 127 -1.27 18.37 -15.19
C SER A 127 0.13 18.78 -15.66
N GLY A 128 0.21 19.72 -16.59
CA GLY A 128 1.46 20.35 -17.02
C GLY A 128 2.21 21.04 -15.86
N LEU A 129 1.50 21.53 -14.84
CA LEU A 129 2.10 22.04 -13.60
C LEU A 129 2.92 20.95 -12.89
N LEU A 130 2.32 19.79 -12.62
CA LEU A 130 2.99 18.67 -11.97
C LEU A 130 4.18 18.19 -12.82
N GLN A 131 3.99 18.01 -14.12
CA GLN A 131 5.07 17.59 -15.01
C GLN A 131 6.26 18.56 -14.98
N THR A 132 5.99 19.87 -14.96
CA THR A 132 7.03 20.90 -14.91
C THR A 132 7.81 20.84 -13.59
N ILE A 133 7.11 20.74 -12.46
CA ILE A 133 7.74 20.70 -11.14
C ILE A 133 8.60 19.44 -10.96
N ILE A 134 8.12 18.27 -11.41
CA ILE A 134 8.91 17.03 -11.36
C ILE A 134 10.14 17.13 -12.28
N LYS A 135 10.00 17.70 -13.48
CA LYS A 135 11.15 17.94 -14.40
C LYS A 135 12.19 18.87 -13.81
N GLN A 136 11.78 19.93 -13.13
CA GLN A 136 12.68 20.86 -12.46
C GLN A 136 13.34 20.24 -11.22
N SER A 137 12.62 19.40 -10.50
CA SER A 137 13.11 18.76 -9.27
C SER A 137 14.13 17.65 -9.53
N PHE A 138 14.07 17.01 -10.71
CA PHE A 138 14.93 15.89 -11.09
C PHE A 138 15.51 16.07 -12.50
N PRO A 139 16.37 17.09 -12.71
CA PRO A 139 16.91 17.42 -14.03
C PRO A 139 17.86 16.35 -14.59
N ASP A 140 18.40 15.48 -13.72
CA ASP A 140 19.25 14.35 -14.08
C ASP A 140 18.46 13.11 -14.54
N LYS A 141 17.12 13.13 -14.42
CA LYS A 141 16.25 12.01 -14.77
C LYS A 141 15.48 12.26 -16.06
N GLN A 142 15.34 11.24 -16.89
CA GLN A 142 14.47 11.26 -18.06
C GLN A 142 13.02 11.03 -17.63
N ILE A 143 12.16 12.03 -17.82
CA ILE A 143 10.74 11.93 -17.49
C ILE A 143 9.92 11.60 -18.73
N ILE A 144 9.20 10.48 -18.67
CA ILE A 144 8.31 9.99 -19.72
C ILE A 144 6.87 10.12 -19.24
N VAL A 145 6.05 10.77 -20.05
CA VAL A 145 4.60 10.90 -19.82
C VAL A 145 3.89 10.21 -20.98
N PRO A 146 3.27 9.03 -20.77
CA PRO A 146 2.55 8.32 -21.83
C PRO A 146 1.34 9.11 -22.34
N CYS A 147 1.01 8.96 -23.64
CA CYS A 147 -0.12 9.67 -24.26
C CYS A 147 -1.47 9.41 -23.55
N ASP A 148 -1.68 8.20 -23.02
CA ASP A 148 -2.88 7.83 -22.26
C ASP A 148 -2.54 7.58 -20.78
N GLN A 149 -1.75 8.45 -20.19
CA GLN A 149 -1.33 8.39 -18.79
C GLN A 149 -2.46 8.12 -17.78
N GLY A 150 -3.65 8.69 -17.96
CA GLY A 150 -4.83 8.42 -17.12
C GLY A 150 -5.37 6.99 -17.25
N LEU A 151 -5.13 6.32 -18.37
CA LEU A 151 -5.56 4.94 -18.65
C LEU A 151 -4.42 3.92 -18.57
N ALA A 152 -3.16 4.36 -18.41
CA ALA A 152 -1.98 3.50 -18.44
C ALA A 152 -2.08 2.33 -17.45
N ILE A 153 -2.59 2.59 -16.23
CA ILE A 153 -2.80 1.57 -15.19
C ILE A 153 -3.86 0.55 -15.64
N LEU A 154 -5.01 1.03 -16.14
CA LEU A 154 -6.09 0.16 -16.62
C LEU A 154 -5.63 -0.70 -17.80
N LYS A 155 -4.94 -0.10 -18.77
CA LYS A 155 -4.37 -0.83 -19.92
C LYS A 155 -3.38 -1.90 -19.45
N GLY A 156 -2.49 -1.56 -18.51
CA GLY A 156 -1.57 -2.52 -17.90
C GLY A 156 -2.30 -3.66 -17.20
N ALA A 157 -3.37 -3.37 -16.45
CA ALA A 157 -4.19 -4.39 -15.79
C ALA A 157 -4.90 -5.32 -16.78
N VAL A 158 -5.41 -4.79 -17.89
CA VAL A 158 -6.03 -5.61 -18.95
C VAL A 158 -4.99 -6.52 -19.61
N ILE A 159 -3.80 -5.98 -19.95
CA ILE A 159 -2.70 -6.78 -20.51
C ILE A 159 -2.30 -7.89 -19.53
N PHE A 160 -2.13 -7.55 -18.24
CA PHE A 160 -1.81 -8.52 -17.19
C PHE A 160 -2.90 -9.59 -17.02
N GLY A 161 -4.17 -9.22 -17.11
CA GLY A 161 -5.27 -10.19 -17.06
C GLY A 161 -5.31 -11.14 -18.25
N HIS A 162 -4.86 -10.71 -19.43
CA HIS A 162 -4.73 -11.56 -20.61
C HIS A 162 -3.49 -12.46 -20.55
N ASP A 163 -2.38 -11.94 -20.05
CA ASP A 163 -1.12 -12.67 -19.90
C ASP A 163 -0.43 -12.33 -18.56
N PRO A 164 -0.68 -13.13 -17.51
CA PRO A 164 -0.05 -12.94 -16.22
C PRO A 164 1.47 -13.20 -16.24
N SER A 165 1.98 -13.92 -17.26
CA SER A 165 3.40 -14.29 -17.35
C SER A 165 4.33 -13.10 -17.62
N VAL A 166 3.77 -11.93 -17.94
CA VAL A 166 4.49 -10.66 -18.07
C VAL A 166 5.18 -10.23 -16.76
N MET A 167 4.69 -10.69 -15.61
CA MET A 167 5.38 -10.49 -14.32
C MET A 167 6.12 -11.76 -13.92
N THR A 168 7.45 -11.69 -13.86
CA THR A 168 8.28 -12.85 -13.50
C THR A 168 8.59 -12.90 -12.01
N GLU A 169 8.71 -11.73 -11.36
CA GLU A 169 9.18 -11.60 -9.99
C GLU A 169 8.45 -10.50 -9.23
N ARG A 170 8.33 -10.68 -7.91
CA ARG A 170 7.84 -9.64 -6.99
C ARG A 170 8.72 -9.56 -5.76
N ARG A 171 8.82 -8.36 -5.19
CA ARG A 171 9.44 -8.19 -3.88
C ARG A 171 8.39 -8.39 -2.78
N SER A 172 8.68 -9.30 -1.86
CA SER A 172 7.82 -9.57 -0.71
C SER A 172 7.68 -8.33 0.16
N ARG A 173 6.45 -7.92 0.50
CA ARG A 173 6.20 -6.78 1.38
C ARG A 173 6.46 -7.09 2.86
N TYR A 174 6.28 -8.34 3.25
CA TYR A 174 6.37 -8.81 4.63
C TYR A 174 7.35 -9.97 4.72
N THR A 175 7.81 -10.25 5.94
CA THR A 175 8.48 -11.51 6.27
C THR A 175 7.40 -12.53 6.59
N TYR A 176 7.38 -13.64 5.86
CA TYR A 176 6.42 -14.72 6.01
C TYR A 176 7.06 -15.93 6.66
N GLY A 177 6.30 -16.59 7.52
CA GLY A 177 6.77 -17.78 8.20
C GLY A 177 5.69 -18.50 8.97
N VAL A 178 6.13 -19.50 9.72
CA VAL A 178 5.28 -20.41 10.48
C VAL A 178 5.70 -20.40 11.94
N SER A 179 4.72 -20.47 12.85
CA SER A 179 5.00 -20.72 14.27
C SER A 179 5.54 -22.14 14.46
N THR A 180 6.67 -22.28 15.15
CA THR A 180 7.27 -23.59 15.40
C THR A 180 7.93 -23.67 16.77
N SER A 181 8.28 -24.89 17.17
CA SER A 181 9.10 -25.18 18.34
C SER A 181 10.51 -25.56 17.88
N LYS A 182 11.54 -24.84 18.31
CA LYS A 182 12.95 -25.13 17.97
C LYS A 182 13.67 -25.72 19.19
N PRO A 183 14.71 -26.56 19.04
CA PRO A 183 15.47 -27.07 20.18
C PRO A 183 15.90 -25.94 21.13
N PHE A 184 15.70 -26.14 22.43
CA PHE A 184 15.98 -25.10 23.42
C PHE A 184 17.49 -24.86 23.54
N ASN A 185 17.89 -23.59 23.60
CA ASN A 185 19.26 -23.18 23.84
C ASN A 185 19.23 -22.15 24.97
N ALA A 186 19.84 -22.49 26.10
CA ALA A 186 19.82 -21.66 27.30
C ALA A 186 20.53 -20.30 27.12
N ASP A 187 21.45 -20.19 26.15
CA ASP A 187 22.22 -18.96 25.90
C ASP A 187 21.44 -17.94 25.07
N SER A 188 20.48 -18.39 24.26
CA SER A 188 19.76 -17.53 23.31
C SER A 188 18.24 -17.48 23.51
N HIS A 189 17.65 -18.48 24.16
CA HIS A 189 16.20 -18.59 24.33
C HIS A 189 15.75 -18.18 25.74
N PRO A 190 14.69 -17.35 25.85
CA PRO A 190 14.09 -17.04 27.15
C PRO A 190 13.56 -18.29 27.84
N GLN A 191 13.87 -18.45 29.13
CA GLN A 191 13.36 -19.55 29.95
C GLN A 191 11.82 -19.61 29.99
N LEU A 192 11.15 -18.45 29.90
CA LEU A 192 9.69 -18.37 29.86
C LEU A 192 9.04 -19.01 28.62
N LYS A 193 9.81 -19.22 27.54
CA LYS A 193 9.35 -19.88 26.30
C LYS A 193 9.80 -21.35 26.23
N LYS A 194 10.41 -21.88 27.29
CA LYS A 194 10.85 -23.27 27.35
C LYS A 194 9.64 -24.20 27.50
N THR A 195 9.62 -25.25 26.69
CA THR A 195 8.63 -26.32 26.72
C THR A 195 9.31 -27.66 26.49
N THR A 196 8.62 -28.76 26.75
CA THR A 196 9.18 -30.12 26.70
C THR A 196 8.24 -31.05 25.95
N ASP A 197 8.77 -31.93 25.10
CA ASP A 197 7.99 -32.99 24.45
C ASP A 197 7.70 -34.18 25.38
N ASP A 198 7.00 -35.19 24.88
CA ASP A 198 6.66 -36.41 25.61
C ASP A 198 7.87 -37.31 25.94
N GLU A 199 9.04 -37.03 25.34
CA GLU A 199 10.30 -37.72 25.62
C GLU A 199 11.20 -36.97 26.62
N GLY A 200 10.77 -35.80 27.10
CA GLY A 200 11.57 -34.99 28.01
C GLY A 200 12.57 -34.06 27.32
N LYS A 201 12.53 -33.92 25.99
CA LYS A 201 13.43 -33.05 25.24
C LYS A 201 12.90 -31.62 25.21
N GLU A 202 13.82 -30.67 25.36
CA GLU A 202 13.49 -29.26 25.57
C GLU A 202 13.46 -28.46 24.25
N TYR A 203 12.44 -27.61 24.11
CA TYR A 203 12.22 -26.74 22.96
C TYR A 203 11.86 -25.31 23.40
N CYS A 204 12.05 -24.35 22.51
CA CYS A 204 11.54 -22.98 22.63
C CYS A 204 10.28 -22.84 21.78
N SER A 205 9.15 -22.48 22.40
CA SER A 205 7.87 -22.27 21.74
C SER A 205 7.78 -20.90 21.07
N ASP A 206 6.78 -20.75 20.20
CA ASP A 206 6.43 -19.51 19.48
C ASP A 206 7.55 -18.94 18.61
N CYS A 207 8.52 -19.78 18.21
CA CYS A 207 9.59 -19.33 17.33
C CYS A 207 9.01 -18.98 15.95
N PHE A 208 9.46 -17.87 15.38
CA PHE A 208 9.13 -17.52 14.01
C PHE A 208 10.11 -18.24 13.06
N ASP A 209 9.62 -19.15 12.24
CA ASP A 209 10.44 -19.80 11.22
C ASP A 209 10.22 -19.18 9.85
N VAL A 210 11.22 -18.44 9.37
CA VAL A 210 11.13 -17.63 8.15
C VAL A 210 11.19 -18.50 6.89
N HIS A 211 10.19 -18.32 6.03
CA HIS A 211 10.11 -18.86 4.68
C HIS A 211 10.52 -17.82 3.63
N VAL A 212 10.04 -16.59 3.76
CA VAL A 212 10.35 -15.48 2.86
C VAL A 212 10.57 -14.22 3.67
N THR A 213 11.60 -13.45 3.33
CA THR A 213 11.94 -12.21 4.04
C THR A 213 11.37 -10.97 3.35
N ALA A 214 10.99 -9.95 4.12
CA ALA A 214 10.61 -8.66 3.55
C ALA A 214 11.71 -8.09 2.63
N GLY A 215 11.31 -7.69 1.41
CA GLY A 215 12.19 -7.22 0.35
C GLY A 215 12.84 -8.31 -0.50
N GLN A 216 12.66 -9.59 -0.16
CA GLN A 216 13.16 -10.70 -0.97
C GLN A 216 12.43 -10.75 -2.32
N GLU A 217 13.18 -10.95 -3.40
CA GLU A 217 12.64 -11.23 -4.73
C GLU A 217 12.14 -12.67 -4.79
N VAL A 218 10.88 -12.82 -5.20
CA VAL A 218 10.14 -14.07 -5.26
C VAL A 218 9.64 -14.24 -6.69
N ALA A 219 10.05 -15.33 -7.33
CA ALA A 219 9.53 -15.70 -8.64
C ALA A 219 8.08 -16.17 -8.51
N LEU A 220 7.20 -15.65 -9.38
CA LEU A 220 5.78 -16.02 -9.34
C LEU A 220 5.60 -17.51 -9.69
N GLY A 221 4.73 -18.18 -8.94
CA GLY A 221 4.41 -19.59 -9.15
C GLY A 221 5.53 -20.59 -8.78
N SER A 222 6.67 -20.13 -8.29
CA SER A 222 7.81 -20.97 -7.92
C SER A 222 7.88 -21.23 -6.41
N SER A 223 8.38 -22.40 -6.04
CA SER A 223 8.72 -22.74 -4.65
C SER A 223 10.02 -22.03 -4.27
N ASN A 224 9.99 -21.11 -3.32
CA ASN A 224 11.20 -20.39 -2.89
C ASN A 224 11.97 -21.18 -1.83
N VAL A 225 11.28 -21.53 -0.74
CA VAL A 225 11.86 -22.19 0.42
C VAL A 225 10.89 -23.26 0.90
N VAL A 226 11.34 -24.51 0.87
CA VAL A 226 10.64 -25.63 1.47
C VAL A 226 11.23 -25.86 2.85
N ARG A 227 10.39 -25.81 3.89
CA ARG A 227 10.76 -26.16 5.26
C ARG A 227 10.06 -27.44 5.65
N SER A 228 10.75 -28.34 6.36
CA SER A 228 10.16 -29.58 6.87
C SER A 228 9.94 -29.46 8.37
N TYR A 229 8.77 -29.92 8.83
CA TYR A 229 8.36 -29.90 10.23
C TYR A 229 7.94 -31.28 10.69
N SER A 230 8.40 -31.67 11.87
CA SER A 230 8.06 -32.95 12.48
C SER A 230 7.03 -32.78 13.60
N PRO A 231 6.28 -33.84 13.94
CA PRO A 231 5.34 -33.80 15.05
C PRO A 231 6.07 -33.51 16.36
N PHE A 232 5.43 -32.74 17.25
CA PHE A 232 6.02 -32.39 18.54
C PHE A 232 5.99 -33.58 19.51
N ASN A 233 4.93 -34.40 19.46
CA ASN A 233 4.77 -35.59 20.30
C ASN A 233 4.69 -36.87 19.44
N LYS A 234 5.10 -38.02 20.00
CA LYS A 234 5.10 -39.30 19.28
C LYS A 234 3.72 -39.73 18.80
N ASN A 235 2.67 -39.50 19.58
CA ASN A 235 1.33 -40.00 19.26
C ASN A 235 0.47 -38.98 18.50
N GLN A 236 1.06 -37.89 18.01
CA GLN A 236 0.34 -36.86 17.29
C GLN A 236 -0.12 -37.38 15.91
N THR A 237 -1.42 -37.20 15.64
CA THR A 237 -2.11 -37.70 14.43
C THR A 237 -2.38 -36.62 13.38
N LYS A 238 -2.22 -35.35 13.77
CA LYS A 238 -2.36 -34.18 12.90
C LYS A 238 -1.26 -33.17 13.20
N LEU A 239 -0.65 -32.59 12.17
CA LEU A 239 0.26 -31.46 12.31
C LEU A 239 -0.49 -30.16 11.97
N GLY A 240 -0.42 -29.18 12.86
CA GLY A 240 -1.06 -27.87 12.69
C GLY A 240 -0.02 -26.80 12.37
N PHE A 241 -0.36 -25.89 11.48
CA PHE A 241 0.48 -24.80 11.01
C PHE A 241 -0.26 -23.48 11.18
N SER A 242 0.32 -22.56 11.94
CA SER A 242 -0.12 -21.17 12.04
C SER A 242 0.84 -20.30 11.25
N PHE A 243 0.31 -19.62 10.23
CA PHE A 243 1.07 -18.79 9.30
C PHE A 243 1.05 -17.33 9.75
N TYR A 244 2.20 -16.67 9.70
CA TYR A 244 2.35 -15.29 10.13
C TYR A 244 3.00 -14.42 9.05
N ALA A 245 2.63 -13.14 9.05
CA ALA A 245 3.30 -12.07 8.33
C ALA A 245 3.87 -11.06 9.34
N SER A 246 5.07 -10.55 9.09
CA SER A 246 5.70 -9.51 9.91
C SER A 246 6.22 -8.35 9.06
N THR A 247 6.08 -7.12 9.56
CA THR A 247 6.76 -5.95 8.96
C THR A 247 8.25 -5.92 9.29
N ASP A 248 8.69 -6.67 10.30
CA ASP A 248 10.11 -6.78 10.63
C ASP A 248 10.83 -7.74 9.66
N LYS A 249 12.06 -7.40 9.31
CA LYS A 249 12.87 -8.23 8.39
C LYS A 249 13.29 -9.56 9.02
N ASN A 250 13.56 -9.56 10.32
CA ASN A 250 14.07 -10.72 11.07
C ASN A 250 13.28 -10.91 12.38
N PRO A 251 11.99 -11.28 12.33
CA PRO A 251 11.21 -11.59 13.52
C PRO A 251 11.79 -12.82 14.21
N SER A 252 11.80 -12.82 15.54
CA SER A 252 12.30 -13.95 16.34
C SER A 252 11.15 -14.82 16.84
N TYR A 253 10.04 -14.18 17.24
CA TYR A 253 8.87 -14.86 17.75
C TYR A 253 7.59 -14.43 17.05
N VAL A 254 6.62 -15.34 16.95
CA VAL A 254 5.28 -15.00 16.44
C VAL A 254 4.49 -14.10 17.38
N THR A 255 4.96 -13.94 18.62
CA THR A 255 4.43 -13.02 19.63
C THR A 255 5.02 -11.61 19.54
N ASP A 256 5.97 -11.36 18.63
CA ASP A 256 6.55 -10.03 18.45
C ASP A 256 5.47 -9.03 17.97
N PRO A 257 5.51 -7.74 18.37
CA PRO A 257 4.42 -6.78 18.12
C PRO A 257 4.02 -6.59 16.66
N ASN A 258 4.95 -6.83 15.74
CA ASN A 258 4.78 -6.63 14.30
C ASN A 258 4.34 -7.91 13.56
N CYS A 259 4.11 -9.01 14.28
CA CYS A 259 3.66 -10.28 13.71
C CYS A 259 2.13 -10.37 13.72
N ILE A 260 1.55 -10.76 12.58
CA ILE A 260 0.11 -10.92 12.40
C ILE A 260 -0.15 -12.34 11.92
N LEU A 261 -1.09 -13.04 12.57
CA LEU A 261 -1.58 -14.34 12.11
C LEU A 261 -2.41 -14.16 10.83
N ILE A 262 -2.01 -14.83 9.76
CA ILE A 262 -2.67 -14.73 8.43
C ILE A 262 -3.43 -16.00 8.03
N GLY A 263 -3.32 -17.07 8.81
CA GLY A 263 -4.17 -18.24 8.66
C GLY A 263 -3.63 -19.48 9.36
N HIS A 264 -4.41 -20.56 9.26
CA HIS A 264 -4.10 -21.85 9.85
C HIS A 264 -4.36 -22.97 8.84
N HIS A 265 -3.52 -24.00 8.86
CA HIS A 265 -3.71 -25.22 8.09
C HIS A 265 -3.34 -26.44 8.93
N SER A 266 -3.94 -27.59 8.64
CA SER A 266 -3.56 -28.83 9.32
C SER A 266 -3.51 -29.98 8.33
N VAL A 267 -2.56 -30.88 8.55
CA VAL A 267 -2.32 -32.08 7.75
C VAL A 267 -2.46 -33.29 8.64
N ASP A 268 -3.23 -34.29 8.20
CA ASP A 268 -3.31 -35.59 8.87
C ASP A 268 -2.00 -36.36 8.62
N ILE A 269 -1.37 -36.87 9.68
CA ILE A 269 -0.06 -37.55 9.66
C ILE A 269 -0.16 -38.99 10.21
N ASN A 270 -1.30 -39.63 9.96
CA ASN A 270 -1.63 -41.00 10.42
C ASN A 270 -0.91 -42.10 9.62
N SER A 271 0.00 -41.74 8.72
CA SER A 271 0.67 -42.72 7.88
C SER A 271 1.58 -43.63 8.71
N SER A 272 1.65 -44.90 8.31
CA SER A 272 2.42 -45.95 8.99
C SER A 272 3.93 -45.88 8.72
N GLY A 273 4.42 -44.78 8.13
CA GLY A 273 5.83 -44.58 7.81
C GLY A 273 6.63 -44.03 8.98
N ASP A 274 7.93 -44.32 9.02
CA ASP A 274 8.85 -43.80 10.05
C ASP A 274 9.00 -42.27 9.97
N ASP A 275 8.87 -41.69 8.77
CA ASP A 275 8.96 -40.24 8.54
C ASP A 275 7.57 -39.58 8.46
N ARG A 276 7.12 -39.02 9.58
CA ARG A 276 5.87 -38.27 9.68
C ARG A 276 6.05 -36.76 9.54
N SER A 277 7.17 -36.32 8.96
CA SER A 277 7.41 -34.91 8.71
C SER A 277 6.58 -34.39 7.53
N VAL A 278 6.28 -33.11 7.56
CA VAL A 278 5.51 -32.41 6.54
C VAL A 278 6.34 -31.27 5.99
N SER A 279 6.55 -31.29 4.68
CA SER A 279 7.19 -30.21 3.95
C SER A 279 6.18 -29.12 3.65
N VAL A 280 6.44 -27.89 4.07
CA VAL A 280 5.60 -26.73 3.82
C VAL A 280 6.30 -25.82 2.81
N ASN A 281 5.56 -25.45 1.77
CA ASN A 281 5.97 -24.58 0.70
C ASN A 281 5.00 -23.40 0.58
N MET A 282 5.53 -22.18 0.60
CA MET A 282 4.78 -20.95 0.39
C MET A 282 4.93 -20.51 -1.07
N ILE A 283 3.83 -20.62 -1.82
CA ILE A 283 3.76 -20.31 -3.25
C ILE A 283 3.07 -18.96 -3.41
N PHE A 284 3.83 -17.99 -3.91
CA PHE A 284 3.35 -16.65 -4.18
C PHE A 284 2.72 -16.64 -5.57
N GLY A 285 1.39 -16.59 -5.60
CA GLY A 285 0.62 -16.45 -6.83
C GLY A 285 0.34 -14.98 -7.18
N ASP A 286 -0.58 -14.77 -8.12
CA ASP A 286 -0.89 -13.45 -8.67
C ASP A 286 -1.53 -12.48 -7.66
N THR A 287 -2.48 -12.96 -6.84
CA THR A 287 -3.20 -12.14 -5.84
C THR A 287 -3.33 -12.82 -4.48
N GLU A 288 -2.79 -14.03 -4.36
CA GLU A 288 -3.00 -14.93 -3.22
C GLU A 288 -1.70 -15.61 -2.82
N LEU A 289 -1.52 -15.81 -1.52
CA LEU A 289 -0.47 -16.67 -0.99
C LEU A 289 -1.06 -18.07 -0.80
N ARG A 290 -0.58 -19.03 -1.58
CA ARG A 290 -0.97 -20.43 -1.45
C ARG A 290 0.07 -21.15 -0.62
N VAL A 291 -0.38 -22.02 0.25
CA VAL A 291 0.49 -22.94 0.97
C VAL A 291 0.21 -24.35 0.48
N GLU A 292 1.30 -25.07 0.19
CA GLU A 292 1.28 -26.50 -0.07
C GLU A 292 2.05 -27.21 1.04
N ALA A 293 1.35 -28.06 1.79
CA ALA A 293 1.90 -28.88 2.84
C ALA A 293 1.87 -30.36 2.39
N ILE A 294 3.01 -31.01 2.30
CA ILE A 294 3.18 -32.36 1.75
C ILE A 294 3.68 -33.27 2.86
N GLU A 295 2.90 -34.30 3.21
CA GLU A 295 3.38 -35.35 4.12
C GLU A 295 4.47 -36.17 3.41
N ASN A 296 5.68 -36.22 3.99
CA ASN A 296 6.84 -36.78 3.31
C ASN A 296 6.73 -38.30 3.09
N ALA A 297 6.10 -39.04 4.01
CA ALA A 297 5.87 -40.48 3.84
C ALA A 297 4.92 -40.83 2.70
N THR A 298 3.81 -40.11 2.55
CA THR A 298 2.76 -40.45 1.56
C THR A 298 2.87 -39.63 0.28
N GLN A 299 3.68 -38.56 0.29
CA GLN A 299 3.75 -37.55 -0.77
C GLN A 299 2.39 -36.93 -1.09
N LYS A 300 1.43 -36.98 -0.15
CA LYS A 300 0.09 -36.46 -0.34
C LYS A 300 0.08 -34.95 -0.07
N PRO A 301 -0.23 -34.10 -1.06
CA PRO A 301 -0.31 -32.67 -0.84
C PRO A 301 -1.65 -32.28 -0.20
N SER A 302 -1.58 -31.32 0.71
CA SER A 302 -2.69 -30.57 1.27
C SER A 302 -2.45 -29.09 1.00
N LYS A 303 -3.47 -28.39 0.51
CA LYS A 303 -3.34 -27.01 0.04
C LYS A 303 -4.29 -26.09 0.79
N CYS A 304 -3.86 -24.87 1.06
CA CYS A 304 -4.74 -23.80 1.49
C CYS A 304 -4.32 -22.45 0.88
N THR A 305 -5.25 -21.50 0.91
CA THR A 305 -5.01 -20.11 0.52
C THR A 305 -5.07 -19.24 1.76
N LEU A 306 -4.09 -18.35 1.89
CA LEU A 306 -4.02 -17.35 2.95
C LEU A 306 -4.51 -16.01 2.39
N ASN A 307 -5.54 -15.44 3.01
CA ASN A 307 -6.12 -14.18 2.56
C ASN A 307 -5.36 -13.01 3.19
N PHE A 308 -4.85 -12.12 2.33
CA PHE A 308 -4.24 -10.84 2.72
C PHE A 308 -5.26 -9.76 3.08
N LEU A 309 -6.52 -10.02 2.76
CA LEU A 309 -7.63 -9.08 2.91
C LEU A 309 -8.47 -9.56 4.09
N GLY A 310 -8.18 -9.02 5.27
CA GLY A 310 -9.24 -8.73 6.22
C GLY A 310 -10.07 -7.55 5.72
#